data_AF-A0A966C263-F1
#
_entry.id   AF-A0A966C263-F1
#
_cell.length_a   1.000
_cell.length_b   1.000
_cell.length_c   1.000
_cell.angle_alpha   90.00
_cell.angle_beta   90.00
_cell.angle_gamma   90.00
#
_symmetry.space_group_name_H-M   'P 1'
#
loop_
_entity.id
_entity.type
_entity.pdbx_description
1 polymer ?
#
loop_
_entity_poly.entity_id
_entity_poly.type
_entity_poly.pdbx_seq_one_letter_code
_entity_poly.pdbx_strand_id
1 'polypeptide(L)'
;MRKLMILTATTAALALTACAQEDTSGAETATEVDAQQAEMEADRLDEAADNATTEAGEEMLEDKAAAMEDKADVLEEKADAEEGALAQ
;
A
#
# COMPACT_ATOMS: atom_id res chain seq x y z
N MET A 1 -18.25 -36.81 31.09
CA MET A 1 -17.42 -35.59 31.12
C MET A 1 -16.81 -35.39 29.75
N ARG A 2 -17.23 -34.36 29.02
CA ARG A 2 -16.56 -33.93 27.77
C ARG A 2 -16.22 -32.46 27.96
N LYS A 3 -15.00 -32.19 28.42
CA LYS A 3 -14.44 -30.84 28.50
C LYS A 3 -13.48 -30.73 27.32
N LEU A 4 -13.91 -29.94 26.35
CA LEU A 4 -13.22 -29.70 25.09
C LEU A 4 -11.95 -28.87 25.34
N MET A 5 -10.92 -29.25 24.59
CA MET A 5 -9.57 -28.69 24.57
C MET A 5 -9.63 -27.18 24.32
N ILE A 6 -8.96 -26.42 25.18
CA ILE A 6 -8.81 -24.97 25.08
C ILE A 6 -7.87 -24.67 23.91
N LEU A 7 -8.38 -23.83 23.00
CA LEU A 7 -7.67 -23.20 21.91
C LEU A 7 -6.48 -22.38 22.45
N THR A 8 -5.30 -22.63 21.90
CA THR A 8 -4.21 -21.64 21.85
C THR A 8 -3.65 -21.63 20.44
N ALA A 9 -4.34 -20.90 19.56
CA ALA A 9 -3.81 -20.47 18.27
C ALA A 9 -3.59 -18.96 18.37
N THR A 10 -2.40 -18.54 18.79
CA THR A 10 -2.02 -17.13 18.81
C THR A 10 -0.51 -17.05 18.76
N THR A 11 0.04 -17.03 17.54
CA THR A 11 1.25 -16.30 17.14
C THR A 11 1.52 -16.57 15.67
N ALA A 12 0.88 -15.81 14.78
CA ALA A 12 1.24 -15.72 13.37
C ALA A 12 1.24 -14.27 12.87
N ALA A 13 1.50 -13.30 13.76
CA ALA A 13 1.41 -11.86 13.44
C ALA A 13 2.77 -11.22 13.09
N LEU A 14 3.81 -12.00 12.76
CA LEU A 14 5.14 -11.46 12.42
C LEU A 14 5.58 -11.76 10.98
N ALA A 15 4.72 -12.34 10.15
CA ALA A 15 5.03 -12.61 8.74
C ALA A 15 4.61 -11.47 7.79
N LEU A 16 3.88 -10.45 8.27
CA LEU A 16 3.26 -9.44 7.40
C LEU A 16 4.26 -8.44 6.80
N THR A 17 5.47 -8.32 7.35
CA THR A 17 6.48 -7.37 6.84
C THR A 17 7.32 -7.92 5.69
N ALA A 18 7.12 -9.17 5.28
CA ALA A 18 7.82 -9.77 4.14
C ALA A 18 6.99 -9.78 2.85
N CYS A 19 5.67 -9.55 2.92
CA CYS A 19 4.82 -9.42 1.74
C CYS A 19 4.89 -8.02 1.11
N ALA A 20 5.18 -6.97 1.89
CA ALA A 20 5.31 -5.60 1.37
C ALA A 20 6.52 -5.39 0.42
N GLN A 21 7.40 -6.39 0.28
CA GLN A 21 8.51 -6.37 -0.70
C GLN A 21 8.18 -7.20 -1.96
N GLU A 22 7.07 -7.95 -1.96
CA GLU A 22 6.65 -8.76 -3.11
C GLU A 22 5.89 -7.93 -4.15
N ASP A 23 5.29 -6.80 -3.74
CA ASP A 23 4.48 -5.96 -4.62
C ASP A 23 5.29 -5.30 -5.76
N THR A 24 6.58 -4.99 -5.56
CA THR A 24 7.42 -4.42 -6.64
C THR A 24 7.95 -5.44 -7.64
N SER A 25 7.58 -6.73 -7.52
CA SER A 25 8.09 -7.79 -8.40
C SER A 25 7.54 -7.72 -9.84
N GLY A 26 6.50 -6.92 -10.07
CA GLY A 26 5.90 -6.68 -11.39
C GLY A 26 6.41 -5.44 -12.12
N ALA A 27 7.14 -4.53 -11.44
CA ALA A 27 7.56 -3.27 -12.04
C ALA A 27 8.58 -3.48 -13.18
N GLU A 28 8.29 -2.95 -14.36
CA GLU A 28 9.16 -3.00 -15.54
C GLU A 28 10.16 -1.84 -15.57
N THR A 29 9.84 -0.72 -14.90
CA THR A 29 10.69 0.47 -14.83
C THR A 29 10.93 0.97 -13.40
N ALA A 30 11.99 1.78 -13.21
CA ALA A 30 12.24 2.43 -11.91
C ALA A 30 11.15 3.46 -11.57
N THR A 31 10.56 4.08 -12.59
CA THR A 31 9.44 5.02 -12.42
C THR A 31 8.20 4.29 -11.89
N GLU A 32 7.95 3.07 -12.35
CA GLU A 32 6.85 2.24 -11.84
C GLU A 32 7.06 1.78 -10.40
N VAL A 33 8.31 1.49 -10.00
CA VAL A 33 8.64 1.26 -8.58
C VAL A 33 8.32 2.48 -7.72
N ASP A 34 8.60 3.69 -8.21
CA ASP A 34 8.28 4.93 -7.51
C ASP A 34 6.76 5.18 -7.43
N ALA A 35 6.01 4.80 -8.48
CA ALA A 35 4.55 4.86 -8.51
C ALA A 35 3.95 3.94 -7.43
N GLN A 36 4.36 2.66 -7.42
CA GLN A 36 3.90 1.69 -6.42
C GLN A 36 4.27 2.08 -4.98
N GLN A 37 5.41 2.73 -4.78
CA GLN A 37 5.75 3.26 -3.45
C GLN A 37 4.82 4.39 -3.01
N ALA A 38 4.38 5.24 -3.94
CA ALA A 38 3.41 6.29 -3.65
C ALA A 38 2.03 5.70 -3.33
N GLU A 39 1.58 4.69 -4.07
CA GLU A 39 0.34 3.95 -3.76
C GLU A 39 0.39 3.29 -2.38
N MET A 40 1.47 2.56 -2.07
CA MET A 40 1.65 1.97 -0.74
C MET A 40 1.66 3.00 0.40
N GLU A 41 2.09 4.23 0.13
CA GLU A 41 2.04 5.30 1.11
C GLU A 41 0.63 5.89 1.24
N ALA A 42 -0.11 6.01 0.13
CA ALA A 42 -1.52 6.37 0.12
C ALA A 42 -2.36 5.36 0.92
N ASP A 43 -2.20 4.05 0.67
CA ASP A 43 -2.90 2.97 1.40
C ASP A 43 -2.65 3.03 2.91
N ARG A 44 -1.42 3.35 3.33
CA ARG A 44 -1.09 3.50 4.75
C ARG A 44 -1.74 4.74 5.37
N LEU A 45 -1.89 5.81 4.60
CA LEU A 45 -2.56 7.02 5.04
C LEU A 45 -4.07 6.77 5.17
N ASP A 46 -4.67 6.03 4.24
CA ASP A 46 -6.07 5.63 4.30
C ASP A 46 -6.35 4.68 5.47
N GLU A 47 -5.52 3.64 5.68
CA GLU A 47 -5.66 2.78 6.87
C GLU A 47 -5.48 3.59 8.17
N ALA A 48 -4.66 4.63 8.17
CA ALA A 48 -4.51 5.52 9.32
C ALA A 48 -5.71 6.46 9.49
N ALA A 49 -6.33 6.91 8.39
CA ALA A 49 -7.54 7.72 8.39
C ALA A 49 -8.73 6.92 8.96
N ASP A 50 -8.92 5.68 8.52
CA ASP A 50 -9.92 4.73 9.03
C ASP A 50 -9.82 4.51 10.55
N ASN A 51 -8.60 4.62 11.09
CA ASN A 51 -8.30 4.45 12.51
C ASN A 51 -8.22 5.78 13.28
N ALA A 52 -8.45 6.91 12.63
CA ALA A 52 -8.38 8.21 13.27
C ALA A 52 -9.51 8.37 14.30
N THR A 53 -9.18 9.02 15.43
CA THR A 53 -10.14 9.20 16.54
C THR A 53 -10.96 10.48 16.44
N THR A 54 -10.77 11.26 15.36
CA THR A 54 -11.41 12.55 15.13
C THR A 54 -11.61 12.78 13.63
N GLU A 55 -12.75 13.34 13.25
CA GLU A 55 -13.09 13.69 11.85
C GLU A 55 -12.02 14.60 11.20
N ALA A 56 -11.54 15.63 11.91
CA ALA A 56 -10.50 16.51 11.36
C ALA A 56 -9.14 15.81 11.16
N GLY A 57 -8.91 14.70 11.88
CA GLY A 57 -7.70 13.88 11.73
C GLY A 57 -7.81 12.92 10.55
N GLU A 58 -9.00 12.34 10.37
CA GLU A 58 -9.39 11.53 9.21
C GLU A 58 -9.27 12.36 7.92
N GLU A 59 -9.94 13.52 7.84
CA GLU A 59 -9.93 14.40 6.66
C GLU A 59 -8.51 14.83 6.27
N MET A 60 -7.65 15.18 7.24
CA MET A 60 -6.25 15.53 6.96
C MET A 60 -5.42 14.35 6.43
N LEU A 61 -5.75 13.11 6.84
CA LEU A 61 -5.05 11.92 6.38
C LEU A 61 -5.56 11.51 4.99
N GLU A 62 -6.86 11.55 4.75
CA GLU A 62 -7.49 11.36 3.43
C GLU A 62 -6.95 12.37 2.41
N ASP A 63 -6.84 13.65 2.77
CA ASP A 63 -6.26 14.69 1.91
C ASP A 63 -4.82 14.37 1.49
N LYS A 64 -4.05 13.72 2.39
CA LYS A 64 -2.67 13.31 2.08
C LYS A 64 -2.64 12.04 1.25
N ALA A 65 -3.53 11.09 1.50
CA ALA A 65 -3.65 9.89 0.70
C ALA A 65 -3.99 10.25 -0.75
N ALA A 66 -4.98 11.12 -0.95
CA ALA A 66 -5.34 11.65 -2.27
C ALA A 66 -4.17 12.33 -2.99
N ALA A 67 -3.36 13.13 -2.27
CA ALA A 67 -2.16 13.76 -2.85
C ALA A 67 -1.07 12.74 -3.25
N MET A 68 -1.03 11.57 -2.60
CA MET A 68 -0.10 10.50 -2.96
C MET A 68 -0.63 9.64 -4.10
N GLU A 69 -1.94 9.42 -4.17
CA GLU A 69 -2.61 8.80 -5.32
C GLU A 69 -2.42 9.64 -6.59
N ASP A 70 -2.67 10.96 -6.53
CA ASP A 70 -2.41 11.90 -7.63
C ASP A 70 -0.94 11.84 -8.10
N LYS A 71 -0.01 11.62 -7.17
CA LYS A 71 1.41 11.49 -7.50
C LYS A 71 1.70 10.12 -8.15
N ALA A 72 1.08 9.05 -7.67
CA ALA A 72 1.21 7.72 -8.25
C ALA A 72 0.73 7.73 -9.71
N ASP A 73 -0.46 8.30 -9.98
CA ASP A 73 -1.02 8.43 -11.33
C ASP A 73 -0.06 9.10 -12.31
N VAL A 74 0.55 10.22 -11.90
CA VAL A 74 1.53 10.95 -12.73
C VAL A 74 2.79 10.11 -12.99
N LEU A 75 3.20 9.28 -12.03
CA LEU A 75 4.35 8.40 -12.19
C LEU A 75 4.01 7.20 -13.07
N GLU A 76 2.82 6.62 -12.96
CA GLU A 76 2.33 5.53 -13.80
C GLU A 76 2.23 5.97 -15.26
N GLU A 77 1.61 7.13 -15.54
CA GLU A 77 1.57 7.69 -16.90
C GLU A 77 2.96 7.88 -17.51
N LYS A 78 3.94 8.25 -16.67
CA LYS A 78 5.34 8.42 -17.09
C LYS A 78 6.02 7.06 -17.31
N ALA A 79 5.75 6.06 -16.48
CA ALA A 79 6.25 4.70 -16.64
C ALA A 79 5.72 4.07 -17.94
N ASP A 80 4.42 4.19 -18.21
CA ASP A 80 3.78 3.75 -19.46
C ASP A 80 4.46 4.34 -20.70
N ALA A 81 4.77 5.64 -20.66
CA ALA A 81 5.47 6.31 -21.74
C ALA A 81 6.91 5.79 -21.93
N GLU A 82 7.61 5.43 -20.84
CA GLU A 82 8.93 4.82 -20.88
C GLU A 82 8.89 3.40 -21.46
N GLU A 83 7.93 2.58 -21.04
CA GLU A 83 7.72 1.23 -21.58
C GLU A 83 7.36 1.24 -23.06
N GLY A 84 6.44 2.12 -23.46
CA GLY A 84 6.09 2.34 -24.85
C GLY A 84 7.26 2.81 -25.72
N ALA A 85 8.28 3.46 -25.12
CA ALA A 85 9.53 3.80 -25.82
C ALA A 85 10.52 2.62 -25.89
N LEU A 86 10.55 1.76 -24.86
CA LEU A 86 11.41 0.58 -24.79
C LEU A 86 10.93 -0.59 -25.66
N ALA A 87 9.63 -0.64 -25.96
CA ALA A 87 9.01 -1.68 -26.78
C ALA A 87 9.21 -1.53 -28.31
N GLN A 88 9.96 -0.51 -28.77
CA GLN A 88 10.11 -0.14 -30.19
C GLN A 88 11.43 -0.61 -30.84
#